data_AF-A0A9W6EPC8-F1
#
_entry.id   AF-A0A9W6EPC8-F1
#
_cell.length_a   1.000
_cell.length_b   1.000
_cell.length_c   1.000
_cell.angle_alpha   90.00
_cell.angle_beta   90.00
_cell.angle_gamma   90.00
#
_symmetry.space_group_name_H-M   'P 1'
#
loop_
_entity.id
_entity.type
_entity.pdbx_description
1 polymer ?
#
loop_
_entity_poly.entity_id
_entity_poly.type
_entity_poly.pdbx_seq_one_letter_code
_entity_poly.pdbx_strand_id
1 'polypeptide(L)'
;MIEHIIDSKDVGELQTPESPVLLAKSETLSASNNGIDESASETHPAGESKPVLTPAEDPPTPKFWSHTMLKSPEGKNIIVHYCKTLKSSEEVAQLFLNDKVLGFDMEWKAQASAWNSIQDNVSLIQVANRERIALFHVALFRPGRKLSDLVPPTLKQIIESPNITKLGVSIKADCTRLRKYLKIDAHGIFELSHLHKLVKYCQSNPKLINKRPVNLSEQVEEHLGLPLEKAEDVRCSDWTVSLSYRQVQYAASDSYACICLFDTMDAKRKALDPRPPLPAHADLDLPIRIVQEPTTTTVPDDVEVVKP
;
A
#
# COMPACT_ATOMS: atom_id res chain seq x y z
N MET A 1 -32.02 36.98 -20.76
CA MET A 1 -33.47 37.12 -21.01
C MET A 1 -33.92 35.73 -21.46
N ILE A 2 -34.34 34.82 -20.59
CA ILE A 2 -35.48 34.88 -19.68
C ILE A 2 -35.11 34.19 -18.36
N GLU A 3 -35.48 34.83 -17.25
CA GLU A 3 -35.38 34.37 -15.87
C GLU A 3 -36.52 33.38 -15.54
N HIS A 4 -36.26 32.42 -14.66
CA HIS A 4 -37.29 31.97 -13.71
C HIS A 4 -36.62 31.58 -12.38
N ILE A 5 -37.00 32.33 -11.35
CA ILE A 5 -36.68 32.20 -9.92
C ILE A 5 -37.94 31.62 -9.24
N ILE A 6 -37.76 31.10 -8.01
CA ILE A 6 -38.74 30.79 -6.93
C ILE A 6 -39.09 29.28 -6.87
N ASP A 7 -39.04 28.53 -5.76
CA ASP A 7 -38.92 28.85 -4.32
C ASP A 7 -38.21 27.73 -3.54
N SER A 8 -37.68 28.09 -2.37
CA SER A 8 -37.23 27.20 -1.31
C SER A 8 -38.34 27.02 -0.26
N LYS A 9 -38.53 25.78 0.23
CA LYS A 9 -38.80 25.39 1.63
C LYS A 9 -39.53 24.05 1.65
N ASP A 10 -38.89 23.03 2.20
CA ASP A 10 -39.54 22.32 3.31
C ASP A 10 -38.49 21.72 4.26
N VAL A 11 -38.71 21.97 5.55
CA VAL A 11 -37.90 21.54 6.69
C VAL A 11 -38.69 20.42 7.35
N GLY A 12 -38.12 19.22 7.39
CA GLY A 12 -38.66 18.08 8.11
C GLY A 12 -37.57 17.42 8.95
N GLU A 13 -37.62 17.65 10.25
CA GLU A 13 -36.77 17.06 11.28
C GLU A 13 -37.18 15.62 11.64
N LEU A 14 -36.17 14.89 12.14
CA LEU A 14 -36.20 13.74 13.06
C LEU A 14 -36.77 12.40 12.58
N GLN A 15 -35.89 11.38 12.49
CA GLN A 15 -35.84 10.28 13.46
C GLN A 15 -34.66 9.33 13.18
N THR A 16 -33.73 9.27 14.15
CA THR A 16 -32.79 8.17 14.35
C THR A 16 -33.47 7.05 15.14
N PRO A 17 -33.16 5.77 14.85
CA PRO A 17 -33.26 4.74 15.85
C PRO A 17 -31.88 4.17 16.22
N GLU A 18 -31.82 3.83 17.49
CA GLU A 18 -30.68 3.47 18.32
C GLU A 18 -30.07 2.10 18.00
N SER A 19 -28.80 1.96 18.36
CA SER A 19 -28.11 0.68 18.55
C SER A 19 -28.68 -0.10 19.74
N PRO A 20 -28.69 -1.44 19.70
CA PRO A 20 -28.63 -2.25 20.89
C PRO A 20 -27.21 -2.79 21.11
N VAL A 21 -26.63 -2.37 22.23
CA VAL A 21 -25.55 -3.05 22.95
C VAL A 21 -26.13 -4.31 23.59
N LEU A 22 -25.54 -5.49 23.38
CA LEU A 22 -25.67 -6.61 24.30
C LEU A 22 -24.31 -7.26 24.58
N LEU A 23 -23.99 -7.21 25.87
CA LEU A 23 -22.84 -7.76 26.58
C LEU A 23 -23.26 -9.07 27.26
N ALA A 24 -22.27 -9.93 27.47
CA ALA A 24 -22.21 -11.04 28.43
C ALA A 24 -22.90 -12.35 28.01
N LYS A 25 -22.46 -13.53 28.45
CA LYS A 25 -21.22 -14.05 29.06
C LYS A 25 -21.37 -15.57 28.99
N SER A 26 -20.24 -16.25 29.01
CA SER A 26 -20.08 -17.69 29.13
C SER A 26 -20.77 -18.28 30.36
N GLU A 27 -21.42 -19.43 30.21
CA GLU A 27 -21.57 -20.44 31.28
C GLU A 27 -21.47 -21.86 30.70
N THR A 28 -20.36 -22.51 31.05
CA THR A 28 -20.15 -23.96 31.05
C THR A 28 -20.82 -24.57 32.28
N LEU A 29 -21.58 -25.65 32.12
CA LEU A 29 -21.82 -26.65 33.17
C LEU A 29 -21.87 -28.07 32.57
N SER A 30 -20.99 -28.89 33.13
CA SER A 30 -20.97 -30.36 33.31
C SER A 30 -22.34 -30.97 33.69
N ALA A 31 -22.59 -32.28 33.75
CA ALA A 31 -22.03 -33.54 33.26
C ALA A 31 -22.94 -34.62 33.89
N SER A 32 -23.12 -35.79 33.25
CA SER A 32 -23.35 -37.13 33.85
C SER A 32 -24.07 -38.05 32.85
N ASN A 33 -24.00 -39.38 32.93
CA ASN A 33 -22.97 -40.39 33.19
C ASN A 33 -23.68 -41.74 32.92
N ASN A 34 -22.93 -42.79 32.55
CA ASN A 34 -23.18 -44.25 32.68
C ASN A 34 -22.73 -44.94 31.37
N GLY A 35 -21.61 -45.67 31.32
CA GLY A 35 -21.34 -46.96 31.98
C GLY A 35 -21.55 -48.06 30.92
N ILE A 36 -20.78 -49.13 30.72
CA ILE A 36 -19.80 -49.97 31.44
C ILE A 36 -19.11 -50.81 30.33
N ASP A 37 -17.82 -51.15 30.41
CA ASP A 37 -17.34 -52.54 30.58
C ASP A 37 -15.81 -52.68 30.55
N GLU A 38 -15.34 -53.60 31.39
CA GLU A 38 -13.96 -53.89 31.78
C GLU A 38 -13.22 -54.82 30.79
N SER A 39 -11.89 -54.68 30.71
CA SER A 39 -10.99 -55.85 30.77
C SER A 39 -9.56 -55.41 31.11
N ALA A 40 -9.03 -55.91 32.22
CA ALA A 40 -7.69 -55.64 32.73
C ALA A 40 -6.66 -56.68 32.26
N SER A 41 -5.39 -56.25 32.12
CA SER A 41 -4.22 -57.09 32.42
C SER A 41 -2.95 -56.26 32.66
N GLU A 42 -2.44 -56.39 33.88
CA GLU A 42 -1.02 -56.49 34.30
C GLU A 42 -0.07 -55.27 34.28
N THR A 43 0.48 -55.06 35.48
CA THR A 43 1.40 -54.02 35.98
C THR A 43 2.86 -54.48 35.94
N HIS A 44 3.81 -53.56 35.65
CA HIS A 44 5.18 -53.51 36.20
C HIS A 44 5.79 -52.08 36.02
N PRO A 45 6.83 -51.68 36.80
CA PRO A 45 6.81 -50.46 37.61
C PRO A 45 7.45 -49.20 36.99
N ALA A 46 7.19 -48.08 37.69
CA ALA A 46 7.56 -46.70 37.40
C ALA A 46 9.07 -46.45 37.22
N GLY A 47 9.40 -45.77 36.11
CA GLY A 47 10.59 -44.94 35.97
C GLY A 47 10.15 -43.52 35.62
N GLU A 48 10.22 -42.60 36.59
CA GLU A 48 10.01 -41.17 36.37
C GLU A 48 11.09 -40.63 35.43
N SER A 49 10.74 -40.46 34.15
CA SER A 49 11.51 -39.64 33.22
C SER A 49 11.04 -38.20 33.39
N LYS A 50 11.85 -37.39 34.07
CA LYS A 50 11.68 -35.93 34.11
C LYS A 50 11.63 -35.41 32.67
N PRO A 51 10.63 -34.58 32.30
CA PRO A 51 10.66 -33.92 31.01
C PRO A 51 11.85 -32.97 31.00
N VAL A 52 12.85 -33.27 30.16
CA VAL A 52 13.91 -32.33 29.82
C VAL A 52 13.22 -31.16 29.13
N LEU A 53 13.12 -30.04 29.85
CA LEU A 53 12.76 -28.75 29.27
C LEU A 53 13.85 -28.41 28.24
N THR A 54 13.60 -28.70 26.97
CA THR A 54 14.31 -28.07 25.88
C THR A 54 14.12 -26.56 26.03
N PRO A 55 15.19 -25.74 26.04
CA PRO A 55 15.04 -24.30 26.00
C PRO A 55 14.15 -23.96 24.80
N ALA A 56 13.12 -23.14 25.03
CA ALA A 56 12.36 -22.58 23.93
C ALA A 56 13.35 -21.86 23.02
N GLU A 57 13.56 -22.38 21.81
CA GLU A 57 14.37 -21.69 20.81
C GLU A 57 13.76 -20.31 20.59
N ASP A 58 14.58 -19.27 20.69
CA ASP A 58 14.17 -17.93 20.28
C ASP A 58 13.57 -18.02 18.87
N PRO A 59 12.46 -17.31 18.60
CA PRO A 59 11.87 -17.34 17.27
C PRO A 59 12.94 -16.97 16.22
N PRO A 60 13.03 -17.73 15.12
CA PRO A 60 14.10 -17.56 14.15
C PRO A 60 14.13 -16.11 13.65
N THR A 61 15.32 -15.53 13.61
CA THR A 61 15.51 -14.16 13.12
C THR A 61 14.99 -14.05 11.68
N PRO A 62 14.18 -13.02 11.39
CA PRO A 62 13.59 -12.87 10.06
C PRO A 62 14.71 -12.62 9.03
N LYS A 63 14.72 -13.44 7.97
CA LYS A 63 15.68 -13.31 6.86
C LYS A 63 15.26 -12.25 5.84
N PHE A 64 13.97 -11.93 5.80
CA PHE A 64 13.37 -11.00 4.84
C PHE A 64 12.48 -10.00 5.56
N TRP A 65 12.44 -8.78 5.03
CA TRP A 65 11.54 -7.74 5.48
C TRP A 65 10.09 -8.07 5.09
N SER A 66 9.15 -7.78 5.98
CA SER A 66 7.71 -7.93 5.74
C SER A 66 6.92 -6.85 6.46
N HIS A 67 5.80 -6.42 5.87
CA HIS A 67 4.86 -5.51 6.53
C HIS A 67 4.37 -6.01 7.91
N THR A 68 4.33 -7.33 8.12
CA THR A 68 3.92 -7.97 9.38
C THR A 68 4.87 -7.71 10.55
N MET A 69 6.09 -7.25 10.26
CA MET A 69 7.07 -6.86 11.27
C MET A 69 6.73 -5.53 11.94
N LEU A 70 5.89 -4.70 11.29
CA LEU A 70 5.56 -3.36 11.76
C LEU A 70 4.14 -3.28 12.34
N LYS A 71 3.90 -2.16 13.03
CA LYS A 71 2.61 -1.80 13.60
C LYS A 71 2.15 -0.46 13.06
N SER A 72 0.86 -0.22 13.07
CA SER A 72 0.29 1.10 12.80
C SER A 72 0.75 2.10 13.87
N PRO A 73 0.57 3.42 13.66
CA PRO A 73 0.87 4.43 14.68
C PRO A 73 0.17 4.18 16.02
N GLU A 74 -0.98 3.51 16.02
CA GLU A 74 -1.76 3.12 17.19
C GLU A 74 -1.32 1.78 17.80
N GLY A 75 -0.22 1.19 17.32
CA GLY A 75 0.33 -0.08 17.81
C GLY A 75 -0.41 -1.33 17.32
N LYS A 76 -1.32 -1.21 16.35
CA LYS A 76 -2.09 -2.34 15.81
C LYS A 76 -1.34 -3.06 14.70
N ASN A 77 -1.71 -4.30 14.42
CA ASN A 77 -1.23 -5.00 13.21
C ASN A 77 -1.68 -4.25 11.97
N ILE A 78 -0.81 -4.20 10.95
CA ILE A 78 -1.16 -3.67 9.63
C ILE A 78 -2.22 -4.57 9.00
N ILE A 79 -3.33 -3.98 8.57
CA ILE A 79 -4.47 -4.71 8.02
C ILE A 79 -4.27 -4.91 6.51
N VAL A 80 -4.48 -6.13 6.01
CA VAL A 80 -4.48 -6.41 4.56
C VAL A 80 -5.90 -6.68 4.08
N HIS A 81 -6.42 -5.80 3.24
CA HIS A 81 -7.71 -5.93 2.58
C HIS A 81 -7.53 -6.62 1.22
N TYR A 82 -8.03 -7.84 1.07
CA TYR A 82 -7.99 -8.55 -0.21
C TYR A 82 -9.32 -8.46 -0.97
N CYS A 83 -9.38 -7.58 -1.96
CA CYS A 83 -10.60 -7.23 -2.67
C CYS A 83 -10.72 -7.99 -3.99
N LYS A 84 -11.74 -8.84 -4.13
CA LYS A 84 -11.97 -9.68 -5.32
C LYS A 84 -13.09 -9.17 -6.24
N THR A 85 -13.77 -8.10 -5.86
CA THR A 85 -14.92 -7.56 -6.60
C THR A 85 -14.85 -6.04 -6.69
N LEU A 86 -15.47 -5.47 -7.73
CA LEU A 86 -15.61 -4.02 -7.89
C LEU A 86 -16.23 -3.37 -6.64
N LYS A 87 -17.26 -3.99 -6.06
CA LYS A 87 -17.94 -3.49 -4.86
C LYS A 87 -16.99 -3.42 -3.65
N SER A 88 -16.34 -4.51 -3.30
CA SER A 88 -15.38 -4.53 -2.17
C SER A 88 -14.23 -3.56 -2.40
N SER A 89 -13.77 -3.43 -3.65
CA SER A 89 -12.70 -2.51 -4.00
C SER A 89 -13.12 -1.05 -3.86
N GLU A 90 -14.35 -0.72 -4.24
CA GLU A 90 -14.91 0.63 -4.06
C GLU A 90 -15.03 0.97 -2.58
N GLU A 91 -15.60 0.08 -1.76
CA GLU A 91 -15.75 0.27 -0.30
C GLU A 91 -14.39 0.46 0.39
N VAL A 92 -13.40 -0.36 0.05
CA VAL A 92 -12.06 -0.29 0.66
C VAL A 92 -11.28 0.92 0.16
N ALA A 93 -11.44 1.34 -1.10
CA ALA A 93 -10.72 2.50 -1.63
C ALA A 93 -11.08 3.80 -0.88
N GLN A 94 -12.30 3.94 -0.36
CA GLN A 94 -12.73 5.08 0.47
C GLN A 94 -11.80 5.33 1.68
N LEU A 95 -11.18 4.27 2.21
CA LEU A 95 -10.29 4.33 3.37
C LEU A 95 -8.97 5.07 3.09
N PHE A 96 -8.67 5.37 1.81
CA PHE A 96 -7.44 6.01 1.37
C PHE A 96 -7.65 7.41 0.76
N LEU A 97 -8.89 7.89 0.64
CA LEU A 97 -9.21 9.14 -0.06
C LEU A 97 -8.57 10.38 0.55
N ASN A 98 -8.40 10.37 1.88
CA ASN A 98 -7.89 11.51 2.63
C ASN A 98 -6.38 11.44 2.87
N ASP A 99 -5.73 10.34 2.47
CA ASP A 99 -4.28 10.21 2.58
C ASP A 99 -3.58 11.20 1.65
N LYS A 100 -2.44 11.73 2.10
CA LYS A 100 -1.58 12.61 1.28
C LYS A 100 -0.50 11.83 0.53
N VAL A 101 -0.17 10.65 1.03
CA VAL A 101 0.92 9.82 0.53
C VAL A 101 0.51 8.36 0.67
N LEU A 102 0.64 7.61 -0.42
CA LEU A 102 0.30 6.19 -0.53
C LEU A 102 1.45 5.43 -1.16
N GLY A 103 1.73 4.24 -0.65
CA GLY A 103 2.54 3.24 -1.35
C GLY A 103 1.71 2.64 -2.48
N PHE A 104 2.32 2.46 -3.64
CA PHE A 104 1.64 2.01 -4.84
C PHE A 104 2.51 1.03 -5.61
N ASP A 105 1.93 -0.11 -5.99
CA ASP A 105 2.56 -1.09 -6.87
C ASP A 105 1.49 -1.91 -7.63
N MET A 106 1.90 -2.68 -8.63
CA MET A 106 1.01 -3.47 -9.48
C MET A 106 1.60 -4.81 -9.92
N GLU A 107 0.73 -5.80 -10.12
CA GLU A 107 1.10 -7.09 -10.73
C GLU A 107 0.23 -7.40 -11.94
N TRP A 108 0.81 -8.18 -12.87
CA TRP A 108 0.16 -8.60 -14.11
C TRP A 108 0.63 -10.00 -14.53
N LYS A 109 -0.13 -10.66 -15.39
CA LYS A 109 0.24 -11.97 -15.93
C LYS A 109 1.63 -11.95 -16.55
N ALA A 110 2.50 -12.88 -16.16
CA ALA A 110 3.83 -13.02 -16.75
C ALA A 110 3.74 -13.12 -18.28
N GLN A 111 4.61 -12.38 -18.98
CA GLN A 111 4.63 -12.30 -20.45
C GLN A 111 3.31 -11.79 -21.10
N ALA A 112 2.47 -11.05 -20.36
CA ALA A 112 1.28 -10.43 -20.92
C ALA A 112 1.60 -9.55 -22.14
N SER A 113 0.82 -9.73 -23.20
CA SER A 113 0.92 -8.99 -24.46
C SER A 113 -0.31 -8.10 -24.68
N ALA A 114 -0.27 -7.27 -25.71
CA ALA A 114 -1.41 -6.44 -26.11
C ALA A 114 -2.66 -7.25 -26.55
N TRP A 115 -2.48 -8.54 -26.87
CA TRP A 115 -3.57 -9.44 -27.26
C TRP A 115 -4.28 -10.07 -26.06
N ASN A 116 -3.67 -10.00 -24.88
CA ASN A 116 -4.28 -10.47 -23.65
C ASN A 116 -5.37 -9.51 -23.15
N SER A 117 -6.22 -10.01 -22.26
CA SER A 117 -7.29 -9.22 -21.65
C SER A 117 -6.74 -8.00 -20.88
N ILE A 118 -7.60 -7.03 -20.58
CA ILE A 118 -7.26 -5.92 -19.67
C ILE A 118 -6.81 -6.47 -18.31
N GLN A 119 -7.53 -7.49 -17.82
CA GLN A 119 -7.29 -8.16 -16.55
C GLN A 119 -5.95 -8.90 -16.51
N ASP A 120 -5.53 -9.53 -17.60
CA ASP A 120 -4.19 -10.14 -17.71
C ASP A 120 -3.09 -9.07 -17.67
N ASN A 121 -3.37 -7.91 -18.27
CA ASN A 121 -2.40 -6.83 -18.38
C ASN A 121 -2.31 -5.95 -17.12
N VAL A 122 -3.35 -5.96 -16.29
CA VAL A 122 -3.45 -5.30 -14.98
C VAL A 122 -4.24 -6.25 -14.07
N SER A 123 -3.53 -7.14 -13.38
CA SER A 123 -4.15 -8.20 -12.58
C SER A 123 -4.46 -7.73 -11.17
N LEU A 124 -3.50 -7.06 -10.53
CA LEU A 124 -3.56 -6.63 -9.15
C LEU A 124 -3.04 -5.19 -9.05
N ILE A 125 -3.74 -4.37 -8.29
CA ILE A 125 -3.26 -3.04 -7.88
C ILE A 125 -3.11 -3.06 -6.37
N GLN A 126 -1.97 -2.62 -5.87
CA GLN A 126 -1.68 -2.55 -4.44
C GLN A 126 -1.59 -1.10 -3.98
N VAL A 127 -2.26 -0.78 -2.88
CA VAL A 127 -2.21 0.54 -2.25
C VAL A 127 -1.98 0.37 -0.76
N ALA A 128 -1.06 1.14 -0.19
CA ALA A 128 -0.75 1.11 1.22
C ALA A 128 -0.71 2.50 1.83
N ASN A 129 -1.24 2.64 3.05
CA ASN A 129 -0.95 3.75 3.94
C ASN A 129 -0.31 3.21 5.23
N ARG A 130 -0.16 4.04 6.26
CA ARG A 130 0.52 3.66 7.52
C ARG A 130 -0.27 2.69 8.41
N GLU A 131 -1.55 2.46 8.11
CA GLU A 131 -2.43 1.59 8.90
C GLU A 131 -2.79 0.29 8.19
N ARG A 132 -2.89 0.34 6.85
CA ARG A 132 -3.50 -0.73 6.08
C ARG A 132 -3.00 -0.78 4.65
N ILE A 133 -3.24 -1.93 4.04
CA ILE A 133 -2.87 -2.29 2.68
C ILE A 133 -4.12 -2.82 1.99
N ALA A 134 -4.36 -2.43 0.75
CA ALA A 134 -5.43 -2.92 -0.09
C ALA A 134 -4.87 -3.57 -1.36
N LEU A 135 -5.30 -4.80 -1.60
CA LEU A 135 -5.00 -5.59 -2.79
C LEU A 135 -6.25 -5.66 -3.66
N PHE A 136 -6.34 -4.80 -4.68
CA PHE A 136 -7.45 -4.72 -5.61
C PHE A 136 -7.23 -5.70 -6.77
N HIS A 137 -7.84 -6.89 -6.66
CA HIS A 137 -7.60 -7.99 -7.59
C HIS A 137 -8.51 -7.91 -8.83
N VAL A 138 -8.17 -6.98 -9.71
CA VAL A 138 -8.89 -6.67 -10.95
C VAL A 138 -9.13 -7.92 -11.80
N ALA A 139 -8.20 -8.87 -11.85
CA ALA A 139 -8.36 -10.12 -12.62
C ALA A 139 -9.56 -11.00 -12.16
N LEU A 140 -10.02 -10.83 -10.93
CA LEU A 140 -11.17 -11.56 -10.40
C LEU A 140 -12.50 -10.82 -10.57
N PHE A 141 -12.48 -9.58 -11.04
CA PHE A 141 -13.71 -8.81 -11.19
C PHE A 141 -14.59 -9.44 -12.26
N ARG A 142 -15.89 -9.51 -11.97
CA ARG A 142 -16.93 -10.01 -12.85
C ARG A 142 -18.07 -8.98 -12.90
N PRO A 143 -18.72 -8.78 -14.06
CA PRO A 143 -18.61 -9.60 -15.28
C PRO A 143 -17.39 -9.30 -16.16
N GLY A 144 -16.66 -8.20 -15.93
CA GLY A 144 -15.39 -7.90 -16.60
C GLY A 144 -15.52 -7.66 -18.11
N ARG A 145 -16.69 -7.24 -18.61
CA ARG A 145 -16.98 -7.14 -20.05
C ARG A 145 -16.69 -5.75 -20.61
N LYS A 146 -16.79 -4.74 -19.77
CA LYS A 146 -16.52 -3.32 -20.10
C LYS A 146 -15.62 -2.71 -19.05
N LEU A 147 -14.99 -1.59 -19.39
CA LEU A 147 -14.05 -0.91 -18.51
C LEU A 147 -14.66 -0.51 -17.16
N SER A 148 -15.94 -0.11 -17.14
CA SER A 148 -16.65 0.23 -15.89
C SER A 148 -16.82 -0.96 -14.94
N ASP A 149 -16.68 -2.20 -15.42
CA ASP A 149 -16.73 -3.39 -14.56
C ASP A 149 -15.38 -3.65 -13.87
N LEU A 150 -14.31 -2.96 -14.31
CA LEU A 150 -12.93 -3.18 -13.90
C LEU A 150 -12.34 -2.03 -13.08
N VAL A 151 -12.97 -0.86 -13.09
CA VAL A 151 -12.42 0.38 -12.51
C VAL A 151 -13.31 0.86 -11.36
N PRO A 152 -12.90 0.65 -10.08
CA PRO A 152 -13.56 1.27 -8.95
C PRO A 152 -13.42 2.80 -9.04
N PRO A 153 -14.52 3.57 -9.07
CA PRO A 153 -14.48 5.03 -9.19
C PRO A 153 -13.55 5.72 -8.19
N THR A 154 -13.57 5.31 -6.92
CA THR A 154 -12.75 5.93 -5.88
C THR A 154 -11.27 5.57 -6.03
N LEU A 155 -10.95 4.34 -6.42
CA LEU A 155 -9.56 3.97 -6.72
C LEU A 155 -9.01 4.79 -7.89
N LYS A 156 -9.82 5.00 -8.94
CA LYS A 156 -9.45 5.88 -10.06
C LYS A 156 -9.22 7.31 -9.56
N GLN A 157 -10.13 7.88 -8.77
CA GLN A 157 -9.97 9.22 -8.20
C GLN A 157 -8.66 9.36 -7.40
N ILE A 158 -8.28 8.36 -6.61
CA ILE A 158 -7.03 8.36 -5.84
C ILE A 158 -5.80 8.38 -6.76
N ILE A 159 -5.79 7.50 -7.76
CA ILE A 159 -4.66 7.35 -8.68
C ILE A 159 -4.50 8.62 -9.56
N GLU A 160 -5.60 9.22 -10.01
CA GLU A 160 -5.59 10.44 -10.84
C GLU A 160 -5.40 11.73 -10.05
N SER A 161 -5.49 11.70 -8.72
CA SER A 161 -5.35 12.92 -7.91
C SER A 161 -3.88 13.35 -7.80
N PRO A 162 -3.48 14.56 -8.26
CA PRO A 162 -2.14 15.09 -8.02
C PRO A 162 -1.90 15.46 -6.54
N ASN A 163 -2.97 15.57 -5.74
CA ASN A 163 -2.90 15.92 -4.32
C ASN A 163 -2.58 14.71 -3.42
N ILE A 164 -2.58 13.50 -3.99
CA ILE A 164 -2.21 12.26 -3.30
C ILE A 164 -0.94 11.75 -3.96
N THR A 165 0.16 11.72 -3.23
CA THR A 165 1.43 11.21 -3.74
C THR A 165 1.40 9.69 -3.79
N LYS A 166 1.74 9.08 -4.94
CA LYS A 166 1.92 7.63 -5.08
C LYS A 166 3.42 7.30 -5.10
N LEU A 167 3.89 6.62 -4.07
CA LEU A 167 5.27 6.19 -3.91
C LEU A 167 5.45 4.82 -4.55
N GLY A 168 6.47 4.67 -5.39
CA GLY A 168 6.84 3.36 -5.94
C GLY A 168 8.25 3.35 -6.53
N VAL A 169 8.64 2.21 -7.08
CA VAL A 169 9.94 2.00 -7.73
C VAL A 169 9.72 1.55 -9.17
N SER A 170 10.33 2.25 -10.13
CA SER A 170 10.02 2.09 -11.56
C SER A 170 8.55 2.36 -11.91
N ILE A 171 7.88 3.15 -11.08
CA ILE A 171 6.42 3.35 -11.07
C ILE A 171 5.83 3.94 -12.37
N LYS A 172 6.67 4.59 -13.21
CA LYS A 172 6.23 5.05 -14.54
C LYS A 172 5.80 3.88 -15.46
N ALA A 173 6.36 2.68 -15.27
CA ALA A 173 5.93 1.49 -16.00
C ALA A 173 4.48 1.13 -15.67
N ASP A 174 4.12 1.20 -14.38
CA ASP A 174 2.76 0.94 -13.89
C ASP A 174 1.78 1.98 -14.43
N CYS A 175 2.17 3.26 -14.38
CA CYS A 175 1.40 4.37 -14.95
C CYS A 175 1.11 4.16 -16.45
N THR A 176 2.09 3.66 -17.20
CA THR A 176 1.93 3.35 -18.62
C THR A 176 0.88 2.26 -18.84
N ARG A 177 0.89 1.21 -18.01
CA ARG A 177 -0.09 0.11 -18.09
C ARG A 177 -1.49 0.58 -17.68
N LEU A 178 -1.61 1.34 -16.59
CA LEU A 178 -2.87 1.94 -16.13
C LEU A 178 -3.53 2.76 -17.24
N ARG A 179 -2.77 3.68 -17.85
CA ARG A 179 -3.27 4.51 -18.96
C ARG A 179 -3.70 3.67 -20.15
N LYS A 180 -2.88 2.69 -20.54
CA LYS A 180 -3.12 1.87 -21.72
C LYS A 180 -4.39 1.02 -21.58
N TYR A 181 -4.51 0.29 -20.47
CA TYR A 181 -5.51 -0.77 -20.30
C TYR A 181 -6.72 -0.36 -19.48
N LEU A 182 -6.56 0.49 -18.45
CA LEU A 182 -7.65 0.94 -17.59
C LEU A 182 -8.11 2.38 -17.86
N LYS A 183 -7.44 3.12 -18.75
CA LYS A 183 -7.72 4.55 -19.01
C LYS A 183 -7.70 5.38 -17.72
N ILE A 184 -6.74 5.08 -16.85
CA ILE A 184 -6.45 5.82 -15.63
C ILE A 184 -5.19 6.65 -15.87
N ASP A 185 -5.31 7.97 -15.75
CA ASP A 185 -4.20 8.91 -15.89
C ASP A 185 -3.57 9.22 -14.53
N ALA A 186 -2.55 8.45 -14.16
CA ALA A 186 -1.95 8.56 -12.83
C ALA A 186 -1.12 9.84 -12.70
N HIS A 187 -1.36 10.61 -11.62
CA HIS A 187 -0.69 11.87 -11.31
C HIS A 187 -0.03 11.85 -9.93
N GLY A 188 0.90 12.76 -9.62
CA GLY A 188 1.52 12.81 -8.29
C GLY A 188 2.43 11.59 -8.03
N ILE A 189 3.18 11.19 -9.05
CA ILE A 189 3.96 9.96 -9.07
C ILE A 189 5.33 10.22 -8.46
N PHE A 190 5.70 9.55 -7.38
CA PHE A 190 6.96 9.77 -6.70
C PHE A 190 7.86 8.53 -6.81
N GLU A 191 8.92 8.66 -7.59
CA GLU A 191 9.93 7.61 -7.77
C GLU A 191 10.90 7.59 -6.59
N LEU A 192 10.81 6.55 -5.76
CA LEU A 192 11.63 6.41 -4.55
C LEU A 192 13.13 6.35 -4.85
N SER A 193 13.52 5.82 -6.01
CA SER A 193 14.92 5.77 -6.44
C SER A 193 15.55 7.17 -6.54
N HIS A 194 14.76 8.21 -6.83
CA HIS A 194 15.24 9.58 -6.84
C HIS A 194 15.61 10.06 -5.44
N LEU A 195 14.76 9.77 -4.44
CA LEU A 195 15.01 10.13 -3.05
C LEU A 195 16.16 9.32 -2.46
N HIS A 196 16.21 8.01 -2.73
CA HIS A 196 17.31 7.13 -2.34
C HIS A 196 18.66 7.68 -2.80
N LYS A 197 18.79 7.99 -4.10
CA LYS A 197 20.03 8.55 -4.65
C LYS A 197 20.36 9.92 -4.06
N LEU A 198 19.35 10.77 -3.88
CA LEU A 198 19.53 12.08 -3.27
C LEU A 198 20.15 11.94 -1.87
N VAL A 199 19.53 11.15 -0.99
CA VAL A 199 20.02 11.01 0.40
C VAL A 199 21.37 10.29 0.48
N LYS A 200 21.63 9.36 -0.43
CA LYS A 200 22.87 8.57 -0.45
C LYS A 200 24.07 9.35 -0.97
N TYR A 201 23.87 10.21 -1.98
CA TYR A 201 24.97 10.77 -2.75
C TYR A 201 25.10 12.29 -2.70
N CYS A 202 24.15 13.03 -2.13
CA CYS A 202 24.18 14.50 -2.16
C CYS A 202 25.43 15.12 -1.53
N GLN A 203 25.94 14.53 -0.44
CA GLN A 203 27.13 15.02 0.27
C GLN A 203 28.44 14.38 -0.21
N SER A 204 28.38 13.26 -0.93
CA SER A 204 29.56 12.45 -1.27
C SER A 204 29.90 12.44 -2.76
N ASN A 205 28.93 12.15 -3.62
CA ASN A 205 29.13 12.07 -5.07
C ASN A 205 27.86 12.46 -5.87
N PRO A 206 27.55 13.77 -5.97
CA PRO A 206 26.39 14.29 -6.67
C PRO A 206 26.17 13.76 -8.10
N LYS A 207 27.22 13.33 -8.81
CA LYS A 207 27.14 12.79 -10.18
C LYS A 207 26.34 11.48 -10.26
N LEU A 208 26.19 10.77 -9.15
CA LEU A 208 25.39 9.54 -9.07
C LEU A 208 23.89 9.80 -8.90
N ILE A 209 23.49 11.06 -8.67
CA ILE A 209 22.08 11.47 -8.58
C ILE A 209 21.52 11.62 -10.00
N ASN A 210 20.85 10.58 -10.46
CA ASN A 210 20.21 10.52 -11.76
C ASN A 210 18.87 9.77 -11.67
N LYS A 211 18.07 9.82 -12.74
CA LYS A 211 16.73 9.23 -12.81
C LYS A 211 16.71 7.71 -13.07
N ARG A 212 17.85 7.01 -13.08
CA ARG A 212 17.85 5.54 -13.24
C ARG A 212 17.24 4.90 -11.98
N PRO A 213 16.32 3.93 -12.09
CA PRO A 213 15.76 3.27 -10.92
C PRO A 213 16.80 2.40 -10.19
N VAL A 214 16.58 2.17 -8.91
CA VAL A 214 17.30 1.21 -8.05
C VAL A 214 16.29 0.18 -7.58
N ASN A 215 16.65 -1.10 -7.49
CA ASN A 215 15.69 -2.16 -7.15
C ASN A 215 15.06 -1.91 -5.77
N LEU A 216 13.75 -2.22 -5.61
CA LEU A 216 13.04 -2.00 -4.35
C LEU A 216 13.68 -2.78 -3.19
N SER A 217 14.02 -4.06 -3.38
CA SER A 217 14.65 -4.90 -2.36
C SER A 217 16.02 -4.36 -1.93
N GLU A 218 16.80 -3.79 -2.86
CA GLU A 218 18.08 -3.12 -2.54
C GLU A 218 17.86 -1.88 -1.67
N GLN A 219 16.87 -1.04 -2.00
CA GLN A 219 16.54 0.12 -1.18
C GLN A 219 16.02 -0.31 0.21
N VAL A 220 15.18 -1.34 0.27
CA VAL A 220 14.64 -1.88 1.53
C VAL A 220 15.75 -2.44 2.42
N GLU A 221 16.67 -3.22 1.86
CA GLU A 221 17.83 -3.73 2.60
C GLU A 221 18.68 -2.60 3.18
N GLU A 222 19.02 -1.59 2.37
CA GLU A 222 19.86 -0.49 2.80
C GLU A 222 19.21 0.42 3.86
N HIS A 223 17.90 0.65 3.74
CA HIS A 223 17.21 1.61 4.62
C HIS A 223 16.48 0.97 5.79
N LEU A 224 16.03 -0.28 5.66
CA LEU A 224 15.22 -1.00 6.66
C LEU A 224 15.93 -2.24 7.22
N GLY A 225 17.13 -2.57 6.74
CA GLY A 225 18.05 -3.54 7.35
C GLY A 225 17.86 -4.99 6.94
N LEU A 226 16.79 -5.32 6.22
CA LEU A 226 16.54 -6.66 5.66
C LEU A 226 16.05 -6.52 4.22
N PRO A 227 16.42 -7.42 3.29
CA PRO A 227 15.91 -7.39 1.93
C PRO A 227 14.46 -7.87 1.86
N LEU A 228 13.73 -7.45 0.83
CA LEU A 228 12.49 -8.15 0.43
C LEU A 228 12.82 -9.51 -0.17
N GLU A 229 11.94 -10.49 0.05
CA GLU A 229 12.08 -11.81 -0.57
C GLU A 229 12.03 -11.69 -2.10
N LYS A 230 13.15 -11.97 -2.77
CA LYS A 230 13.25 -12.01 -4.24
C LYS A 230 12.69 -13.33 -4.77
N ALA A 231 11.41 -13.57 -4.51
CA ALA A 231 10.70 -14.77 -4.91
C ALA A 231 10.36 -14.72 -6.41
N GLU A 232 11.31 -15.05 -7.28
CA GLU A 232 11.08 -15.06 -8.73
C GLU A 232 9.89 -15.96 -9.12
N ASP A 233 9.69 -17.04 -8.36
CA ASP A 233 8.56 -17.95 -8.52
C ASP A 233 7.21 -17.31 -8.15
N VAL A 234 7.18 -16.35 -7.23
CA VAL A 234 5.99 -15.54 -6.91
C VAL A 234 5.83 -14.41 -7.91
N ARG A 235 6.90 -13.67 -8.21
CA ARG A 235 6.89 -12.55 -9.15
C ARG A 235 6.40 -12.97 -10.54
N CYS A 236 6.82 -14.15 -10.99
CA CYS A 236 6.40 -14.74 -12.27
C CYS A 236 5.24 -15.75 -12.14
N SER A 237 4.56 -15.79 -10.99
CA SER A 237 3.39 -16.66 -10.77
C SER A 237 2.15 -16.20 -11.55
N ASP A 238 1.09 -17.01 -11.50
CA ASP A 238 -0.19 -16.63 -12.09
C ASP A 238 -0.95 -15.64 -11.20
N TRP A 239 -0.91 -14.37 -11.58
CA TRP A 239 -1.64 -13.28 -10.95
C TRP A 239 -3.10 -13.18 -11.42
N THR A 240 -3.59 -14.06 -12.31
CA THR A 240 -4.97 -13.99 -12.85
C THR A 240 -5.99 -14.79 -12.04
N VAL A 241 -5.53 -15.55 -11.05
CA VAL A 241 -6.32 -16.45 -10.21
C VAL A 241 -6.25 -16.02 -8.74
N SER A 242 -7.09 -16.60 -7.87
CA SER A 242 -7.05 -16.26 -6.43
C SER A 242 -5.64 -16.44 -5.84
N LEU A 243 -5.12 -15.37 -5.26
CA LEU A 243 -3.81 -15.35 -4.61
C LEU A 243 -3.70 -16.38 -3.49
N SER A 244 -2.56 -17.08 -3.48
CA SER A 244 -2.07 -17.82 -2.33
C SER A 244 -1.68 -16.88 -1.19
N TYR A 245 -1.54 -17.43 0.03
CA TYR A 245 -1.07 -16.66 1.18
C TYR A 245 0.29 -15.99 0.91
N ARG A 246 1.23 -16.69 0.28
CA ARG A 246 2.56 -16.14 -0.05
C ARG A 246 2.47 -14.98 -1.05
N GLN A 247 1.62 -15.07 -2.08
CA GLN A 247 1.37 -13.96 -3.00
C GLN A 247 0.75 -12.75 -2.29
N VAL A 248 -0.18 -12.97 -1.35
CA VAL A 248 -0.75 -11.89 -0.53
C VAL A 248 0.34 -11.19 0.30
N GLN A 249 1.20 -11.96 0.97
CA GLN A 249 2.29 -11.39 1.79
C GLN A 249 3.32 -10.63 0.96
N TYR A 250 3.67 -11.16 -0.21
CA TYR A 250 4.58 -10.54 -1.17
C TYR A 250 4.01 -9.17 -1.63
N ALA A 251 2.83 -9.17 -2.25
CA ALA A 251 2.24 -7.97 -2.83
C ALA A 251 1.89 -6.90 -1.78
N ALA A 252 1.51 -7.35 -0.57
CA ALA A 252 1.28 -6.44 0.55
C ALA A 252 2.58 -5.77 1.01
N SER A 253 3.68 -6.52 1.08
CA SER A 253 4.97 -5.99 1.54
C SER A 253 5.57 -5.01 0.55
N ASP A 254 5.44 -5.21 -0.76
CA ASP A 254 6.02 -4.31 -1.76
C ASP A 254 5.45 -2.88 -1.68
N SER A 255 4.12 -2.76 -1.68
CA SER A 255 3.45 -1.45 -1.55
C SER A 255 3.68 -0.81 -0.17
N TYR A 256 3.69 -1.60 0.92
CA TYR A 256 3.92 -1.06 2.27
C TYR A 256 5.38 -0.64 2.48
N ALA A 257 6.34 -1.38 1.92
CA ALA A 257 7.75 -1.01 1.93
C ALA A 257 7.99 0.37 1.32
N CYS A 258 7.23 0.74 0.28
CA CYS A 258 7.34 2.06 -0.34
C CYS A 258 7.04 3.21 0.65
N ILE A 259 6.04 3.05 1.52
CA ILE A 259 5.73 4.03 2.59
C ILE A 259 6.86 4.09 3.60
N CYS A 260 7.32 2.93 4.08
CA CYS A 260 8.39 2.85 5.09
C CYS A 260 9.71 3.45 4.57
N LEU A 261 10.02 3.20 3.29
CA LEU A 261 11.17 3.78 2.60
C LEU A 261 11.06 5.30 2.54
N PHE A 262 9.92 5.84 2.11
CA PHE A 262 9.73 7.29 2.06
C PHE A 262 9.92 7.93 3.44
N ASP A 263 9.28 7.40 4.48
CA ASP A 263 9.37 7.95 5.83
C ASP A 263 10.81 7.92 6.35
N THR A 264 11.50 6.79 6.15
CA THR A 264 12.90 6.62 6.56
C THR A 264 13.84 7.54 5.80
N MET A 265 13.68 7.63 4.47
CA MET A 265 14.55 8.45 3.63
C MET A 265 14.27 9.94 3.79
N ASP A 266 13.02 10.35 3.95
CA ASP A 266 12.68 11.75 4.20
C ASP A 266 13.19 12.21 5.57
N ALA A 267 13.19 11.33 6.58
CA ALA A 267 13.87 11.60 7.85
C ALA A 267 15.38 11.79 7.67
N LYS A 268 16.06 10.89 6.94
CA LYS A 268 17.49 11.05 6.59
C LYS A 268 17.72 12.37 5.83
N ARG A 269 16.88 12.69 4.85
CA ARG A 269 16.94 13.93 4.07
C ARG A 269 16.82 15.18 4.94
N LYS A 270 15.87 15.19 5.88
CA LYS A 270 15.64 16.32 6.80
C LYS A 270 16.82 16.56 7.74
N ALA A 271 17.63 15.53 8.02
CA ALA A 271 18.81 15.62 8.86
C ALA A 271 20.07 16.12 8.13
N LEU A 272 20.04 16.27 6.80
CA LEU A 272 21.16 16.79 6.03
C LEU A 272 21.25 18.32 6.13
N ASP A 273 22.48 18.85 6.07
CA ASP A 273 22.78 20.27 6.01
C ASP A 273 23.79 20.56 4.87
N PRO A 274 23.45 21.41 3.87
CA PRO A 274 22.13 22.01 3.65
C PRO A 274 21.08 20.94 3.35
N ARG A 275 19.85 21.15 3.84
CA ARG A 275 18.73 20.24 3.60
C ARG A 275 18.30 20.29 2.13
N PRO A 276 18.51 19.23 1.33
CA PRO A 276 18.06 19.22 -0.05
C PRO A 276 16.51 19.19 -0.10
N PRO A 277 15.86 19.78 -1.11
CA PRO A 277 14.42 19.65 -1.28
C PRO A 277 14.04 18.19 -1.56
N LEU A 278 12.76 17.83 -1.37
CA LEU A 278 12.27 16.56 -1.91
C LEU A 278 12.41 16.56 -3.44
N PRO A 279 12.73 15.42 -4.07
CA PRO A 279 12.56 15.26 -5.51
C PRO A 279 11.14 15.63 -5.93
N ALA A 280 11.00 16.31 -7.07
CA ALA A 280 9.69 16.54 -7.66
C ALA A 280 9.04 15.20 -8.05
N HIS A 281 7.72 15.20 -8.18
CA HIS A 281 7.00 14.08 -8.76
C HIS A 281 7.53 13.77 -10.17
N ALA A 282 7.75 12.50 -10.44
CA ALA A 282 8.37 11.97 -11.65
C ALA A 282 7.53 12.24 -12.91
N ASP A 283 6.21 12.33 -12.80
CA ASP A 283 5.30 12.72 -13.90
C ASP A 283 5.47 14.18 -14.35
N LEU A 284 6.14 15.03 -13.55
CA LEU A 284 6.48 16.40 -13.95
C LEU A 284 7.80 16.49 -14.74
N ASP A 285 8.58 15.41 -14.79
CA ASP A 285 9.86 15.31 -15.49
C ASP A 285 10.92 16.36 -15.11
N LEU A 286 10.78 17.00 -13.95
CA LEU A 286 11.75 17.98 -13.45
C LEU A 286 13.09 17.33 -13.03
N PRO A 287 14.20 18.10 -13.01
CA PRO A 287 15.49 17.63 -12.49
C PRO A 287 15.44 17.32 -10.98
N ILE A 288 16.29 16.39 -10.54
CA ILE A 288 16.50 16.14 -9.10
C ILE A 288 17.39 17.26 -8.56
N ARG A 289 16.90 18.01 -7.57
CA ARG A 289 17.61 19.15 -6.97
C ARG A 289 18.36 18.73 -5.71
N ILE A 290 19.58 19.24 -5.55
CA ILE A 290 20.46 18.94 -4.41
C ILE A 290 20.54 20.12 -3.44
N VAL A 291 20.28 21.34 -3.91
CA VAL A 291 20.24 22.54 -3.09
C VAL A 291 18.88 23.20 -3.25
N GLN A 292 18.36 23.74 -2.16
CA GLN A 292 17.19 24.61 -2.19
C GLN A 292 17.65 25.98 -2.67
N GLU A 293 17.32 26.36 -3.91
CA GLU A 293 17.56 27.74 -4.36
C GLU A 293 16.65 28.67 -3.54
N PRO A 294 17.13 29.87 -3.17
CA PRO A 294 16.27 30.88 -2.55
C PRO A 294 15.13 31.18 -3.51
N THR A 295 13.90 31.21 -2.98
CA THR A 295 12.73 31.66 -3.75
C THR A 295 12.97 33.12 -4.12
N THR A 296 13.38 33.37 -5.36
CA THR A 296 13.40 34.73 -5.92
C THR A 296 11.95 35.15 -6.06
N THR A 297 11.39 35.75 -5.02
CA THR A 297 10.16 36.54 -5.14
C THR A 297 10.52 37.71 -6.03
N THR A 298 10.30 37.58 -7.33
CA THR A 298 10.15 38.73 -8.20
C THR A 298 8.89 39.44 -7.74
N VAL A 299 9.07 40.37 -6.79
CA VAL A 299 8.10 41.45 -6.59
C VAL A 299 7.96 42.10 -7.98
N PRO A 300 6.76 42.16 -8.58
CA PRO A 300 6.61 42.87 -9.84
C PRO A 300 6.97 44.33 -9.57
N ASP A 301 8.02 44.80 -10.24
CA ASP A 301 8.39 46.22 -10.26
C ASP A 301 7.15 47.06 -10.62
N ASP A 302 6.89 48.02 -9.74
CA ASP A 302 6.13 49.25 -9.89
C ASP A 302 5.37 49.45 -11.21
N VAL A 303 4.07 49.11 -11.20
CA VAL A 303 3.13 49.70 -12.16
C VAL A 303 2.77 51.09 -11.65
N GLU A 304 3.47 52.11 -12.14
CA GLU A 304 3.13 53.51 -11.88
C GLU A 304 1.91 53.91 -12.71
N VAL A 305 0.79 54.19 -12.03
CA VAL A 305 -0.45 54.65 -12.66
C VAL A 305 -0.34 56.14 -12.97
N VAL A 306 -0.08 56.47 -14.24
CA VAL A 306 -0.20 57.85 -14.73
C VAL A 306 -1.69 58.17 -14.93
N LYS A 307 -2.19 59.15 -14.16
CA LYS A 307 -3.55 59.69 -14.34
C LYS A 307 -3.54 60.80 -15.40
N PRO A 308 -4.62 60.91 -16.20
CA PRO A 308 -4.79 62.01 -17.16
C PRO A 308 -5.00 63.37 -16.46
#